data_AF-A0A2D8CR61-F1
#
_entry.id   AF-A0A2D8CR61-F1
#
_cell.length_a   1.000
_cell.length_b   1.000
_cell.length_c   1.000
_cell.angle_alpha   90.00
_cell.angle_beta   90.00
_cell.angle_gamma   90.00
#
_symmetry.space_group_name_H-M   'P 1'
#
loop_
_entity.id
_entity.type
_entity.pdbx_description
1 polymer ?
#
loop_
_entity_poly.entity_id
_entity_poly.type
_entity_poly.pdbx_seq_one_letter_code
_entity_poly.pdbx_strand_id
1 'polypeptide(L)' 'MFDQIHTILDEVNEFESSDLKQIEAFRISYLGKKGKITSLFQSFRDVPVEHKKEFGQKLNMLK' A
#
# COMPACT_ATOMS: atom_id res chain seq x y z
N MET A 1 4.63 0.52 -10.94
CA MET A 1 4.56 1.29 -9.66
C MET A 1 3.13 1.75 -9.38
N PHE A 2 2.47 2.42 -10.33
CA PHE A 2 1.02 2.72 -10.21
C PHE A 2 0.17 1.45 -10.15
N ASP A 3 0.53 0.41 -10.90
CA ASP A 3 -0.17 -0.89 -10.86
C ASP A 3 -0.11 -1.54 -9.49
N GLN A 4 0.99 -1.35 -8.75
CA GLN A 4 1.14 -1.91 -7.41
C GLN A 4 0.19 -1.25 -6.40
N ILE A 5 -0.16 0.04 -6.60
CA ILE A 5 -1.15 0.72 -5.77
C ILE A 5 -2.54 0.12 -6.01
N HIS A 6 -2.91 -0.12 -7.27
CA HIS A 6 -4.18 -0.76 -7.62
C HIS A 6 -4.25 -2.19 -7.07
N THR A 7 -3.21 -2.99 -7.27
CA THR A 7 -3.16 -4.35 -6.70
C THR A 7 -3.34 -4.36 -5.19
N ILE A 8 -2.68 -3.43 -4.46
CA ILE A 8 -2.84 -3.36 -3.01
C ILE A 8 -4.24 -2.92 -2.61
N LEU A 9 -4.86 -1.98 -3.33
CA LEU A 9 -6.24 -1.59 -3.07
C LEU A 9 -7.20 -2.77 -3.25
N ASP A 10 -7.02 -3.53 -4.32
CA ASP A 10 -7.84 -4.72 -4.58
C ASP A 10 -7.61 -5.79 -3.50
N GLU A 11 -6.35 -6.11 -3.18
CA GLU A 11 -6.00 -7.06 -2.11
C GLU A 11 -6.58 -6.66 -0.75
N VAL A 12 -6.63 -5.36 -0.43
CA VAL A 12 -7.21 -4.85 0.82
C VAL A 12 -8.73 -4.90 0.80
N ASN A 13 -9.37 -4.57 -0.32
CA ASN A 13 -10.83 -4.63 -0.46
C ASN A 13 -11.36 -6.07 -0.48
N GLU A 14 -10.59 -7.01 -1.02
CA GLU A 14 -10.94 -8.44 -1.06
C GLU A 14 -10.60 -9.18 0.24
N PHE A 15 -9.73 -8.61 1.08
CA PHE A 15 -9.37 -9.26 2.34
C PHE A 15 -10.51 -9.18 3.35
N GLU A 16 -11.12 -10.33 3.60
CA GLU A 16 -12.08 -10.53 4.68
C GLU A 16 -11.61 -11.71 5.54
N SER A 17 -11.55 -11.51 6.85
CA SER A 17 -11.25 -12.57 7.81
C SER A 17 -11.89 -12.28 9.15
N SER A 18 -12.34 -13.35 9.82
CA SER A 18 -12.84 -13.31 11.20
C SER A 18 -11.79 -13.73 12.24
N ASP A 19 -10.60 -14.16 11.81
CA ASP A 19 -9.51 -14.55 12.71
C ASP A 19 -8.61 -13.35 13.02
N LEU A 20 -8.59 -12.95 14.30
CA LEU A 20 -7.75 -11.87 14.80
C LEU A 20 -6.26 -12.06 14.47
N LYS A 21 -5.77 -13.30 14.41
CA LYS A 21 -4.36 -13.57 14.05
C LYS A 21 -4.09 -13.30 12.58
N GLN A 22 -5.03 -13.66 11.69
CA GLN A 22 -4.92 -13.38 10.27
C GLN A 22 -5.05 -11.89 9.98
N ILE A 23 -5.96 -11.19 10.67
CA ILE A 23 -6.11 -9.74 10.58
C ILE A 23 -4.80 -9.05 10.99
N GLU A 24 -4.19 -9.45 12.10
CA GLU A 24 -2.94 -8.83 12.56
C GLU A 24 -1.77 -9.15 11.64
N ALA A 25 -1.66 -10.39 11.14
CA ALA A 25 -0.67 -10.76 10.14
C ALA A 25 -0.82 -9.93 8.86
N PHE A 26 -2.06 -9.75 8.39
CA PHE A 26 -2.39 -8.90 7.25
C PHE A 26 -1.97 -7.45 7.53
N ARG A 27 -2.41 -6.87 8.64
CA ARG A 27 -2.02 -5.51 9.06
C ARG A 27 -0.51 -5.31 9.07
N ILE A 28 0.26 -6.25 9.62
CA ILE A 28 1.72 -6.18 9.64
C ILE A 28 2.31 -6.26 8.22
N SER A 29 1.78 -7.12 7.36
CA SER A 29 2.27 -7.30 5.99
C SER A 29 2.03 -6.09 5.08
N TYR A 30 1.00 -5.28 5.34
CA TYR A 30 0.69 -4.06 4.56
C TYR A 30 1.21 -2.79 5.23
N LEU A 31 0.90 -2.58 6.51
CA LEU A 31 1.17 -1.35 7.27
C LEU A 31 2.41 -1.45 8.18
N GLY A 32 3.02 -2.63 8.32
CA GLY A 32 4.23 -2.78 9.13
C GLY A 32 5.43 -1.99 8.57
N LYS A 33 6.51 -1.90 9.34
CA LYS A 33 7.74 -1.21 8.91
C LYS A 33 8.35 -1.75 7.61
N LYS A 34 8.14 -3.04 7.33
CA LYS A 34 8.54 -3.72 6.09
C LYS A 34 7.33 -4.07 5.21
N GLY A 35 6.19 -3.45 5.48
CA GLY A 35 4.94 -3.74 4.77
C GLY A 35 4.91 -3.13 3.38
N LYS A 36 4.04 -3.66 2.52
CA LYS A 36 3.90 -3.24 1.12
C LYS A 36 3.64 -1.73 0.99
N ILE A 37 2.75 -1.16 1.81
CA ILE A 37 2.38 0.26 1.76
C ILE A 37 3.58 1.12 2.18
N THR A 38 4.24 0.77 3.29
CA THR A 38 5.44 1.49 3.77
C THR A 38 6.56 1.48 2.73
N SER A 39 6.77 0.36 2.02
CA SER A 39 7.76 0.26 0.95
C SER A 39 7.41 1.18 -0.23
N LEU A 40 6.13 1.26 -0.62
CA LEU A 40 5.68 2.17 -1.69
C LEU A 40 5.90 3.65 -1.32
N PHE A 41 5.68 4.02 -0.05
CA PHE A 41 6.02 5.35 0.45
C PHE A 41 7.52 5.65 0.41
N GLN A 42 8.38 4.66 0.58
CA GLN A 42 9.83 4.84 0.42
C GLN A 42 10.19 5.04 -1.05
N SER A 43 9.64 4.21 -1.94
CA SER A 43 9.84 4.31 -3.39
C SER A 43 9.29 5.61 -3.99
N PHE A 44 8.41 6.32 -3.29
CA PHE A 44 7.92 7.64 -3.71
C PHE A 44 9.05 8.66 -3.95
N ARG A 45 10.16 8.53 -3.22
CA ARG A 45 11.33 9.41 -3.36
C ARG A 45 11.95 9.31 -4.76
N ASP A 46 11.87 8.13 -5.35
CA ASP A 46 12.46 7.76 -6.65
C ASP A 46 11.51 8.04 -7.83
N VAL A 47 10.25 8.43 -7.57
CA VAL A 47 9.27 8.75 -8.63
C VAL A 47 9.69 10.03 -9.38
N PRO A 48 9.67 10.05 -10.72
CA PRO A 48 9.94 11.27 -11.50
C PRO A 48 8.99 12.42 -11.14
N VAL A 49 9.47 13.67 -11.18
CA VAL A 49 8.71 14.86 -10.76
C VAL A 49 7.36 14.98 -11.45
N GLU A 50 7.29 14.65 -12.75
CA GLU A 50 6.08 14.64 -13.56
C GLU A 50 5.00 13.67 -13.02
N HIS A 51 5.41 12.55 -12.43
CA HIS A 51 4.52 11.52 -11.89
C HIS A 51 4.30 11.65 -10.37
N LYS A 52 5.11 12.44 -9.65
CA LYS A 52 5.01 12.60 -8.19
C LYS A 52 3.63 13.08 -7.73
N LYS A 53 2.99 13.97 -8.49
CA LYS A 53 1.67 14.51 -8.12
C LYS A 53 0.60 13.41 -8.13
N GLU A 54 0.48 12.69 -9.24
CA GLU A 54 -0.50 11.61 -9.40
C GLU A 54 -0.19 10.44 -8.46
N PHE A 55 1.08 10.05 -8.37
CA PHE A 55 1.51 8.95 -7.52
C PHE A 55 1.24 9.27 -6.06
N GLY A 56 1.57 10.48 -5.60
CA GLY A 56 1.30 10.91 -4.23
C GLY A 56 -0.19 10.96 -3.90
N GLN A 57 -1.04 11.37 -4.83
CA GLN A 57 -2.50 11.34 -4.64
C GLN A 57 -3.01 9.90 -4.44
N LYS A 58 -2.62 8.97 -5.32
CA LYS A 58 -3.01 7.56 -5.22
C LYS A 58 -2.45 6.90 -3.96
N LEU A 59 -1.22 7.23 -3.59
CA LEU A 59 -0.57 6.72 -2.39
C LEU A 59 -1.25 7.20 -1.11
N ASN A 60 -1.77 8.42 -1.08
CA ASN A 60 -2.56 8.94 0.04
C ASN A 60 -3.93 8.25 0.17
N MET A 61 -4.46 7.62 -0.88
CA MET A 61 -5.68 6.80 -0.76
C MET A 61 -5.43 5.49 0.00
N LEU A 62 -4.17 5.04 0.09
CA LEU A 62 -3.77 3.85 0.85
C LEU A 62 -3.51 4.14 2.35
N LYS A 63 -3.54 5.40 2.76
CA LYS A 63 -3.28 5.83 4.14
C LYS A 63 -4.56 5.78 4.98
#